data_AF-A0A2D9XRM5-F1
#
_entry.id   AF-A0A2D9XRM5-F1
#
_cell.length_a   1.000
_cell.length_b   1.000
_cell.length_c   1.000
_cell.angle_alpha   90.00
_cell.angle_beta   90.00
_cell.angle_gamma   90.00
#
_symmetry.space_group_name_H-M   'P 1'
#
loop_
_entity.id
_entity.type
_entity.pdbx_description
1 polymer ?
#
loop_
_entity_poly.entity_id
_entity_poly.type
_entity_poly.pdbx_seq_one_letter_code
_entity_poly.pdbx_strand_id
1 'polypeptide(L)' 'MTEIKKVAVLGAGLMGSGIAAQIANAGYPVILLDIVPKDAG' A
#
# COMPACT_ATOMS: atom_id res chain seq x y z
N MET A 1 -6.12 -5.94 23.01
CA MET A 1 -5.35 -5.25 21.97
C MET A 1 -5.91 -5.72 20.64
N THR A 2 -6.36 -4.83 19.76
CA THR A 2 -7.01 -5.21 18.49
C THR A 2 -5.95 -5.60 17.47
N GLU A 3 -6.07 -6.79 16.89
CA GLU A 3 -5.14 -7.29 15.86
C GLU A 3 -5.40 -6.62 14.51
N ILE A 4 -4.33 -6.17 13.84
CA ILE A 4 -4.41 -5.65 12.48
C ILE A 4 -4.35 -6.82 11.50
N LYS A 5 -5.44 -7.05 10.77
CA LYS A 5 -5.56 -8.18 9.84
C LYS A 5 -5.03 -7.88 8.44
N LYS A 6 -5.11 -6.62 8.01
CA LYS A 6 -4.76 -6.18 6.66
C LYS A 6 -4.57 -4.66 6.64
N VAL A 7 -3.65 -4.18 5.82
CA VAL A 7 -3.39 -2.75 5.63
C VAL A 7 -3.67 -2.35 4.18
N ALA A 8 -4.21 -1.16 3.98
CA ALA A 8 -4.33 -0.56 2.66
C ALA A 8 -3.47 0.72 2.62
N VAL A 9 -2.64 0.85 1.60
CA VAL A 9 -1.86 2.05 1.30
C VAL A 9 -2.43 2.67 0.04
N LEU A 10 -2.88 3.93 0.15
CA LEU A 10 -3.45 4.70 -0.96
C LEU A 10 -2.38 5.64 -1.51
N GLY A 11 -2.05 5.47 -2.79
CA GLY A 11 -0.94 6.13 -3.48
C GLY A 11 0.28 5.20 -3.64
N ALA A 12 0.68 4.93 -4.88
CA ALA A 12 1.80 4.07 -5.26
C ALA A 12 3.05 4.86 -5.67
N GLY A 13 3.14 6.13 -5.28
CA GLY A 13 4.37 6.92 -5.39
C GLY A 13 5.53 6.35 -4.59
N LEU A 14 6.68 7.05 -4.60
CA LEU A 14 7.93 6.60 -3.98
C LEU A 14 7.75 6.21 -2.49
N MET A 15 7.10 7.08 -1.71
CA MET A 15 6.88 6.81 -0.30
C MET A 15 5.83 5.71 -0.08
N GLY A 16 4.72 5.73 -0.83
CA GLY A 16 3.61 4.79 -0.65
C GLY A 16 4.01 3.34 -0.94
N SER A 17 4.77 3.12 -2.02
CA SER A 17 5.35 1.82 -2.34
C SER A 17 6.35 1.35 -1.26
N GLY A 18 7.21 2.25 -0.75
CA GLY A 18 8.13 1.95 0.35
C GLY A 18 7.42 1.56 1.65
N ILE A 19 6.36 2.28 2.02
CA ILE A 19 5.52 1.97 3.19
C ILE A 19 4.86 0.60 3.01
N ALA A 20 4.24 0.34 1.86
CA ALA A 20 3.61 -0.95 1.57
C ALA A 20 4.62 -2.11 1.61
N ALA A 21 5.82 -1.91 1.09
CA ALA A 21 6.90 -2.90 1.14
C ALA A 21 7.34 -3.21 2.58
N GLN A 22 7.48 -2.20 3.45
CA GLN A 22 7.82 -2.43 4.85
C GLN A 22 6.71 -3.18 5.61
N ILE A 23 5.45 -2.85 5.35
CA ILE A 23 4.30 -3.57 5.92
C ILE A 23 4.29 -5.04 5.47
N ALA A 24 4.54 -5.29 4.18
CA ALA A 24 4.65 -6.64 3.64
C ALA A 24 5.83 -7.41 4.26
N ASN A 25 6.99 -6.77 4.42
CA ASN A 25 8.16 -7.34 5.10
C ASN A 25 7.89 -7.69 6.56
N ALA A 26 7.03 -6.94 7.23
CA ALA A 26 6.58 -7.22 8.59
C ALA A 26 5.56 -8.39 8.66
N GLY A 27 5.23 -9.02 7.53
CA GLY A 27 4.35 -10.19 7.45
C GLY A 27 2.85 -9.86 7.36
N TYR A 28 2.49 -8.57 7.21
CA TYR A 28 1.09 -8.19 7.12
C TYR A 28 0.59 -8.20 5.66
N PRO A 29 -0.61 -8.72 5.40
CA PRO A 29 -1.26 -8.55 4.11
C PRO A 29 -1.48 -7.06 3.81
N VAL A 30 -0.99 -6.60 2.65
CA VAL A 30 -1.11 -5.21 2.23
C VAL A 30 -1.77 -5.10 0.85
N ILE A 31 -2.68 -4.13 0.69
CA ILE A 31 -3.13 -3.64 -0.62
C ILE A 31 -2.42 -2.33 -0.88
N LEU A 32 -1.77 -2.20 -2.02
CA LEU A 32 -1.31 -0.92 -2.56
C LEU A 32 -2.26 -0.53 -3.69
N LEU A 33 -2.97 0.58 -3.54
CA LEU A 33 -3.93 1.08 -4.53
C LEU A 33 -3.53 2.49 -4.96
N ASP A 34 -3.49 2.72 -6.26
CA ASP A 34 -3.35 4.06 -6.83
C ASP A 34 -4.38 4.27 -7.94
N ILE A 35 -4.71 5.53 -8.20
CA ILE A 35 -5.60 5.91 -9.29
C ILE A 35 -4.74 6.19 -10.51
N VAL A 36 -5.05 5.51 -11.62
CA VAL A 36 -4.46 5.84 -12.92
C VAL A 36 -5.05 7.19 -13.39
N PRO A 37 -4.22 8.21 -13.65
CA PRO A 37 -4.69 9.47 -14.21
C PRO A 37 -5.44 9.24 -15.53
N LYS A 38 -6.47 10.04 -15.83
CA LYS A 38 -7.30 9.87 -17.04
C LYS A 38 -6.49 9.94 -18.35
N ASP A 39 -5.35 10.62 -18.31
CA ASP A 39 -4.47 10.84 -19.46
C ASP A 39 -3.24 9.91 -19.45
N ALA A 40 -3.17 8.97 -18.50
CA ALA A 40 -2.13 7.94 -18.50
C ALA A 40 -2.52 6.86 -19.51
N GLY A 41 -1.85 6.88 -20.67
CA GLY A 41 -2.10 6.01 -21.83
C GLY A 41 -1.77 4.55 -21.63
#